data_AF-A0A7S9VWT2-F1
#
_entry.id   AF-A0A7S9VWT2-F1
#
_cell.length_a   1.000
_cell.length_b   1.000
_cell.length_c   1.000
_cell.angle_alpha   90.00
_cell.angle_beta   90.00
_cell.angle_gamma   90.00
#
_symmetry.space_group_name_H-M   'P 1'
#
loop_
_entity.id
_entity.type
_entity.pdbx_description
1 polymer ?
#
loop_
_entity_poly.entity_id
_entity_poly.type
_entity_poly.pdbx_seq_one_letter_code
_entity_poly.pdbx_strand_id
1 'polypeptide(L)'
;MNFAGETIKEISIKVSQYFLDFLESDFKRQQAPRRRIVLQNESGFRSAMRVAVYPGLQHNLWQIMGKRSEGDPTLKFAPRIYARPITNTLRVIIKEQVQALTDDNLLSVRAAVFADAEASRGLAVENPEEWVDRIRLKLADEIRQQVVAPLLALLDGPLSQQSYSVHDSIYSAEAELIEIVAARLDAILPEVLSRFLATGENGELIELLESHLALDDVRAEVLSYFENFMAADAFLEFRDLDTYAMTGEGLQLYLYIGQLKYGGHAYPLFYVPIEVTRGDGGYTLTLLNHLYANKRAIDYVLQELGERQLRQWLSPITDRITYLAEGESLADAVQPLFRKIANALDLGGQIELQPGPISEASNTGVHLSTALHIAVFDRSDEALLNDYEEMITQARLDEPGVMELFQGIVGSVLTENPKSIMPEIDAQWDSRSIVDRVVIDSPVPLNEEQIKILNAIQHPDGRIIVVEGPPGTGKSHTITAIAADCALKGKSCLILSDKTEVLSCTEK
;
A
#
# COMPACT_ATOMS: atom_id res chain seq x y z
N MET A 1 3.86 44.60 -24.72
CA MET A 1 2.57 44.93 -25.36
C MET A 1 1.47 44.37 -24.46
N ASN A 2 0.50 45.19 -24.04
CA ASN A 2 -0.64 44.74 -23.22
C ASN A 2 -1.60 43.94 -24.12
N PHE A 3 -1.65 42.62 -23.94
CA PHE A 3 -2.76 41.82 -24.45
C PHE A 3 -3.96 42.11 -23.55
N ALA A 4 -4.89 42.96 -23.99
CA ALA A 4 -6.16 43.21 -23.30
C ALA A 4 -6.06 43.54 -21.78
N GLY A 5 -4.99 44.21 -21.35
CA GLY A 5 -4.80 44.61 -19.94
C GLY A 5 -4.24 43.52 -19.02
N GLU A 6 -3.95 42.33 -19.54
CA GLU A 6 -3.36 41.23 -18.77
C GLU A 6 -1.84 41.13 -18.99
N THR A 7 -1.12 40.84 -17.93
CA THR A 7 0.32 40.60 -17.96
C THR A 7 0.63 39.20 -18.51
N ILE A 8 1.83 38.99 -19.09
CA ILE A 8 2.28 37.65 -19.55
C ILE A 8 2.21 36.63 -18.41
N LYS A 9 2.46 37.08 -17.18
CA LYS A 9 2.33 36.30 -15.95
C LYS A 9 0.90 35.80 -15.74
N GLU A 10 -0.11 36.67 -15.81
CA GLU A 10 -1.52 36.28 -15.65
C GLU A 10 -1.98 35.31 -16.74
N ILE A 11 -1.54 35.53 -17.97
CA ILE A 11 -1.84 34.63 -19.08
C ILE A 11 -1.18 33.26 -18.85
N SER A 12 0.07 33.22 -18.38
CA SER A 12 0.79 31.98 -18.07
C SER A 12 0.09 31.19 -16.98
N ILE A 13 -0.38 31.86 -15.91
CA ILE A 13 -1.17 31.23 -14.84
C ILE A 13 -2.46 30.61 -15.41
N LYS A 14 -3.18 31.32 -16.28
CA LYS A 14 -4.41 30.80 -16.90
C LYS A 14 -4.15 29.60 -17.80
N VAL A 15 -3.06 29.62 -18.57
CA VAL A 15 -2.67 28.48 -19.42
C VAL A 15 -2.30 27.27 -18.56
N SER A 16 -1.51 27.46 -17.49
CA SER A 16 -1.20 26.39 -16.54
C SER A 16 -2.46 25.83 -15.87
N GLN A 17 -3.38 26.70 -15.44
CA GLN A 17 -4.66 26.28 -14.87
C GLN A 17 -5.51 25.51 -15.87
N TYR A 18 -5.54 25.93 -17.13
CA TYR A 18 -6.27 25.23 -18.19
C TYR A 18 -5.74 23.80 -18.40
N PHE A 19 -4.41 23.62 -18.47
CA PHE A 19 -3.82 22.29 -18.62
C PHE A 19 -3.97 21.44 -17.35
N LEU A 20 -3.91 22.06 -16.16
CA LEU A 20 -4.23 21.39 -14.90
C LEU A 20 -5.68 20.86 -14.92
N ASP A 21 -6.65 21.71 -15.24
CA ASP A 21 -8.06 21.35 -15.34
C ASP A 21 -8.31 20.27 -16.40
N PHE A 22 -7.57 20.32 -17.52
CA PHE A 22 -7.58 19.29 -18.55
C PHE A 22 -7.07 17.95 -18.02
N LEU A 23 -5.94 17.91 -17.33
CA LEU A 23 -5.40 16.68 -16.75
C LEU A 23 -6.32 16.13 -15.64
N GLU A 24 -6.98 17.01 -14.88
CA GLU A 24 -7.95 16.63 -13.84
C GLU A 24 -9.27 16.06 -14.41
N SER A 25 -9.71 16.50 -15.59
CA SER A 25 -11.09 16.20 -16.04
C SER A 25 -11.24 15.78 -17.50
N ASP A 26 -10.18 15.84 -18.32
CA ASP A 26 -10.21 15.73 -19.79
C ASP A 26 -11.28 16.64 -20.43
N PHE A 27 -11.72 17.68 -19.71
CA PHE A 27 -12.94 18.47 -19.94
C PHE A 27 -14.24 17.64 -20.12
N LYS A 28 -14.24 16.35 -19.74
CA LYS A 28 -15.37 15.43 -19.86
C LYS A 28 -16.05 15.21 -18.51
N ARG A 29 -17.33 15.55 -18.46
CA ARG A 29 -18.19 15.54 -17.26
C ARG A 29 -18.50 14.16 -16.62
N GLN A 30 -18.01 13.02 -17.13
CA GLN A 30 -18.66 11.73 -16.84
C GLN A 30 -17.76 10.52 -16.57
N GLN A 31 -16.43 10.66 -16.45
CA GLN A 31 -15.62 9.48 -16.12
C GLN A 31 -15.50 9.29 -14.61
N ALA A 32 -16.05 8.19 -14.11
CA ALA A 32 -15.91 7.79 -12.72
C ALA A 32 -14.41 7.67 -12.36
N PRO A 33 -13.93 8.33 -11.29
CA PRO A 33 -12.50 8.46 -11.00
C PRO A 33 -11.78 7.12 -10.86
N ARG A 34 -10.52 7.10 -11.28
CA ARG A 34 -9.67 5.89 -11.25
C ARG A 34 -9.27 5.50 -9.84
N ARG A 35 -8.90 6.47 -8.99
CA ARG A 35 -8.47 6.23 -7.61
C ARG A 35 -9.64 5.78 -6.74
N ARG A 36 -9.73 4.46 -6.57
CA ARG A 36 -10.77 3.77 -5.79
C ARG A 36 -10.12 2.91 -4.71
N ILE A 37 -10.91 2.57 -3.70
CA ILE A 37 -10.53 1.57 -2.70
C ILE A 37 -10.91 0.21 -3.26
N VAL A 38 -9.90 -0.49 -3.78
CA VAL A 38 -10.01 -1.84 -4.35
C VAL A 38 -9.08 -2.74 -3.56
N LEU A 39 -9.64 -3.73 -2.86
CA LEU A 39 -8.84 -4.63 -2.00
C LEU A 39 -8.02 -5.64 -2.82
N GLN A 40 -8.60 -6.12 -3.92
CA GLN A 40 -7.97 -7.01 -4.87
C GLN A 40 -8.22 -6.51 -6.28
N ASN A 41 -7.16 -6.46 -7.10
CA ASN A 41 -7.26 -6.08 -8.49
C ASN A 41 -7.87 -7.22 -9.35
N GLU A 42 -8.16 -6.92 -10.61
CA GLU A 42 -8.78 -7.86 -11.55
C GLU A 42 -7.94 -9.12 -11.79
N SER A 43 -6.61 -9.01 -11.63
CA SER A 43 -5.67 -10.13 -11.73
C SER A 43 -5.54 -10.96 -10.45
N GLY A 44 -6.28 -10.60 -9.39
CA GLY A 44 -6.29 -11.29 -8.09
C GLY A 44 -5.19 -10.87 -7.11
N PHE A 45 -4.31 -9.92 -7.48
CA PHE A 45 -3.34 -9.37 -6.53
C PHE A 45 -4.02 -8.46 -5.52
N ARG A 46 -3.53 -8.48 -4.28
CA ARG A 46 -3.96 -7.57 -3.23
C ARG A 46 -3.44 -6.16 -3.54
N SER A 47 -4.36 -5.20 -3.62
CA SER A 47 -4.07 -3.80 -3.94
C SER A 47 -4.43 -2.85 -2.81
N ALA A 48 -5.20 -3.28 -1.81
CA ALA A 48 -5.36 -2.56 -0.55
C ALA A 48 -5.66 -3.49 0.64
N MET A 49 -5.39 -3.02 1.85
CA MET A 49 -5.78 -3.66 3.11
C MET A 49 -6.57 -2.69 3.99
N ARG A 50 -7.48 -3.24 4.79
CA ARG A 50 -8.26 -2.47 5.77
C ARG A 50 -7.47 -2.36 7.06
N VAL A 51 -7.27 -1.14 7.55
CA VAL A 51 -6.57 -0.92 8.83
C VAL A 51 -7.45 -1.33 10.02
N ALA A 52 -8.76 -1.16 9.88
CA ALA A 52 -9.73 -1.29 10.96
C ALA A 52 -9.85 -2.67 11.61
N VAL A 53 -9.48 -3.71 10.87
CA VAL A 53 -9.50 -5.08 11.41
C VAL A 53 -8.32 -5.32 12.36
N TYR A 54 -7.39 -4.37 12.45
CA TYR A 54 -6.19 -4.39 13.29
C TYR A 54 -6.20 -3.19 14.26
N PRO A 55 -6.80 -3.31 15.46
CA PRO A 55 -6.95 -2.19 16.39
C PRO A 55 -5.63 -1.50 16.77
N GLY A 56 -4.57 -2.27 16.98
CA GLY A 56 -3.23 -1.74 17.28
C GLY A 56 -2.64 -0.92 16.12
N LEU A 57 -2.86 -1.37 14.88
CA LEU A 57 -2.42 -0.64 13.68
C LEU A 57 -3.20 0.66 13.52
N GLN A 58 -4.52 0.61 13.72
CA GLN A 58 -5.38 1.78 13.68
C GLN A 58 -4.95 2.83 14.72
N HIS A 59 -4.71 2.39 15.96
CA HIS A 59 -4.24 3.27 17.02
C HIS A 59 -2.91 3.93 16.66
N ASN A 60 -1.92 3.15 16.23
CA ASN A 60 -0.59 3.67 15.93
C ASN A 60 -0.57 4.59 14.70
N LEU A 61 -1.36 4.30 13.66
CA LEU A 61 -1.51 5.21 12.52
C LEU A 61 -2.10 6.55 12.95
N TRP A 62 -3.12 6.56 13.81
CA TRP A 62 -3.66 7.80 14.38
C TRP A 62 -2.63 8.57 15.21
N GLN A 63 -1.81 7.86 16.01
CA GLN A 63 -0.72 8.49 16.76
C GLN A 63 0.28 9.17 15.84
N ILE A 64 0.70 8.50 14.76
CA ILE A 64 1.64 9.07 13.78
C ILE A 64 1.01 10.25 13.03
N MET A 65 -0.24 10.12 12.59
CA MET A 65 -0.97 11.23 11.94
C MET A 65 -1.11 12.46 12.86
N GLY A 66 -1.17 12.25 14.18
CA GLY A 66 -1.24 13.31 15.18
C GLY A 66 0.12 13.89 15.60
N LYS A 67 1.25 13.36 15.10
CA LYS A 67 2.56 13.93 15.37
C LYS A 67 2.72 15.24 14.59
N ARG A 68 3.42 16.21 15.21
CA ARG A 68 3.86 17.45 14.57
C ARG A 68 4.81 17.13 13.40
N SER A 69 4.91 18.03 12.42
CA SER A 69 5.75 17.89 11.24
C SER A 69 7.22 17.56 11.52
N GLU A 70 7.77 17.96 12.68
CA GLU A 70 9.15 17.63 13.09
C GLU A 70 9.28 16.27 13.80
N GLY A 71 8.16 15.63 14.13
CA GLY A 71 8.14 14.35 14.83
C GLY A 71 8.47 13.18 13.90
N ASP A 72 8.93 12.07 14.49
CA ASP A 72 9.24 10.84 13.75
C ASP A 72 7.97 10.25 13.10
N PRO A 73 7.81 10.30 11.76
CA PRO A 73 6.61 9.84 11.08
C PRO A 73 6.62 8.33 10.78
N THR A 74 7.51 7.58 11.44
CA THR A 74 7.72 6.16 11.16
C THR A 74 6.84 5.23 11.98
N LEU A 75 6.43 4.13 11.33
CA LEU A 75 5.71 3.00 11.90
C LEU A 75 6.53 1.72 11.67
N LYS A 76 6.90 1.04 12.75
CA LYS A 76 7.49 -0.30 12.65
C LYS A 76 6.40 -1.33 12.37
N PHE A 77 6.67 -2.23 11.44
CA PHE A 77 5.74 -3.24 10.96
C PHE A 77 6.47 -4.59 10.87
N ALA A 78 6.34 -5.40 11.91
CA ALA A 78 6.99 -6.70 12.02
C ALA A 78 5.95 -7.79 12.31
N PRO A 79 6.28 -9.08 12.12
CA PRO A 79 5.37 -10.18 12.39
C PRO A 79 4.77 -10.09 13.80
N ARG A 80 3.48 -10.43 13.91
CA ARG A 80 2.72 -10.49 15.17
C ARG A 80 2.57 -9.18 15.95
N ILE A 81 3.07 -8.03 15.45
CA ILE A 81 2.86 -6.72 16.09
C ILE A 81 1.40 -6.26 15.96
N TYR A 82 0.84 -6.40 14.76
CA TYR A 82 -0.52 -5.97 14.45
C TYR A 82 -1.35 -7.18 14.07
N ALA A 83 -2.17 -7.64 15.00
CA ALA A 83 -2.96 -8.82 14.79
C ALA A 83 -4.45 -8.56 15.04
N ARG A 84 -5.29 -9.34 14.37
CA ARG A 84 -6.74 -9.27 14.47
C ARG A 84 -7.20 -10.26 15.54
N PRO A 85 -7.85 -9.80 16.62
CA PRO A 85 -8.44 -10.72 17.59
C PRO A 85 -9.65 -11.45 16.99
N ILE A 86 -10.00 -12.60 17.54
CA ILE A 86 -11.27 -13.26 17.24
C ILE A 86 -12.47 -12.37 17.62
N THR A 87 -13.55 -12.48 16.85
CA THR A 87 -14.79 -11.75 17.15
C THR A 87 -15.39 -12.16 18.51
N ASN A 88 -16.12 -11.26 19.17
CA ASN A 88 -16.80 -11.60 20.43
C ASN A 88 -17.78 -12.76 20.28
N THR A 89 -18.49 -12.83 19.14
CA THR A 89 -19.37 -13.95 18.82
C THR A 89 -18.60 -15.27 18.78
N LEU A 90 -17.45 -15.30 18.11
CA LEU A 90 -16.60 -16.50 18.06
C LEU A 90 -16.04 -16.86 19.45
N ARG A 91 -15.65 -15.87 20.25
CA ARG A 91 -15.20 -16.06 21.63
C ARG A 91 -16.28 -16.72 22.50
N VAL A 92 -17.53 -16.28 22.39
CA VAL A 92 -18.66 -16.89 23.10
C VAL A 92 -18.90 -18.32 22.63
N ILE A 93 -18.89 -18.57 21.32
CA ILE A 93 -19.05 -19.92 20.76
C ILE A 93 -17.95 -20.84 21.29
N ILE A 94 -16.68 -20.44 21.22
CA ILE A 94 -15.54 -21.21 21.75
C ILE A 94 -15.78 -21.54 23.22
N LYS A 95 -16.19 -20.54 24.02
CA LYS A 95 -16.43 -20.75 25.44
C LYS A 95 -17.48 -21.83 25.72
N GLU A 96 -18.62 -21.78 25.04
CA GLU A 96 -19.68 -22.79 25.19
C GLU A 96 -19.20 -24.18 24.72
N GLN A 97 -18.37 -24.26 23.68
CA GLN A 97 -17.81 -25.53 23.20
C GLN A 97 -16.80 -26.13 24.17
N VAL A 98 -15.92 -25.32 24.76
CA VAL A 98 -14.99 -25.79 25.80
C VAL A 98 -15.77 -26.28 27.03
N GLN A 99 -16.88 -25.61 27.38
CA GLN A 99 -17.77 -26.09 28.45
C GLN A 99 -18.51 -27.38 28.10
N ALA A 100 -18.72 -27.68 26.81
CA ALA A 100 -19.33 -28.93 26.37
C ALA A 100 -18.40 -30.15 26.46
N LEU A 101 -17.08 -29.96 26.65
CA LEU A 101 -16.16 -31.06 26.95
C LEU A 101 -16.65 -31.81 28.19
N THR A 102 -16.66 -33.14 28.13
CA THR A 102 -17.12 -34.00 29.22
C THR A 102 -15.94 -34.74 29.84
N ASP A 103 -16.08 -35.18 31.09
CA ASP A 103 -15.06 -36.03 31.71
C ASP A 103 -14.95 -37.39 30.98
N ASP A 104 -16.01 -37.86 30.31
CA ASP A 104 -15.99 -39.05 29.46
C ASP A 104 -14.95 -38.94 28.31
N ASN A 105 -14.75 -37.72 27.76
CA ASN A 105 -13.73 -37.49 26.75
C ASN A 105 -12.33 -37.70 27.34
N LEU A 106 -12.07 -37.17 28.53
CA LEU A 106 -10.77 -37.28 29.20
C LEU A 106 -10.54 -38.69 29.74
N LEU A 107 -11.58 -39.35 30.27
CA LEU A 107 -11.53 -40.76 30.64
C LEU A 107 -11.13 -41.64 29.46
N SER A 108 -11.63 -41.34 28.26
CA SER A 108 -11.26 -42.07 27.04
C SER A 108 -9.76 -41.89 26.72
N VAL A 109 -9.23 -40.66 26.84
CA VAL A 109 -7.79 -40.38 26.68
C VAL A 109 -6.97 -41.15 27.73
N ARG A 110 -7.30 -41.00 29.01
CA ARG A 110 -6.59 -41.67 30.13
C ARG A 110 -6.59 -43.19 29.94
N ALA A 111 -7.74 -43.78 29.60
CA ALA A 111 -7.87 -45.22 29.39
C ALA A 111 -7.07 -45.73 28.19
N ALA A 112 -7.08 -45.00 27.06
CA ALA A 112 -6.36 -45.39 25.86
C ALA A 112 -4.82 -45.31 26.05
N VAL A 113 -4.33 -44.27 26.71
CA VAL A 113 -2.90 -44.10 27.03
C VAL A 113 -2.45 -45.19 28.00
N PHE A 114 -3.24 -45.44 29.04
CA PHE A 114 -2.97 -46.51 30.01
C PHE A 114 -2.93 -47.89 29.35
N ALA A 115 -3.91 -48.20 28.51
CA ALA A 115 -4.00 -49.48 27.82
C ALA A 115 -2.82 -49.70 26.85
N ASP A 116 -2.38 -48.68 26.11
CA ASP A 116 -1.20 -48.81 25.25
C ASP A 116 0.07 -48.98 26.09
N ALA A 117 0.22 -48.27 27.20
CA ALA A 117 1.36 -48.43 28.11
C ALA A 117 1.44 -49.86 28.69
N GLU A 118 0.30 -50.44 29.10
CA GLU A 118 0.26 -51.81 29.62
C GLU A 118 0.54 -52.85 28.52
N ALA A 119 -0.12 -52.74 27.37
CA ALA A 119 0.01 -53.69 26.27
C ALA A 119 1.40 -53.66 25.59
N SER A 120 2.03 -52.49 25.52
CA SER A 120 3.33 -52.31 24.86
C SER A 120 4.53 -52.41 25.82
N ARG A 121 4.31 -52.61 27.13
CA ARG A 121 5.39 -52.69 28.15
C ARG A 121 6.49 -53.69 27.79
N GLY A 122 6.14 -54.80 27.15
CA GLY A 122 7.11 -55.82 26.72
C GLY A 122 8.12 -55.34 25.67
N LEU A 123 7.77 -54.33 24.88
CA LEU A 123 8.64 -53.73 23.84
C LEU A 123 9.70 -52.81 24.45
N ALA A 124 9.45 -52.27 25.65
CA ALA A 124 10.38 -51.40 26.37
C ALA A 124 11.69 -52.11 26.77
N VAL A 125 11.72 -53.44 26.76
CA VAL A 125 12.92 -54.25 27.07
C VAL A 125 14.03 -54.02 26.06
N GLU A 126 13.68 -53.79 24.80
CA GLU A 126 14.65 -53.55 23.73
C GLU A 126 15.11 -52.09 23.71
N ASN A 127 14.18 -51.16 23.90
CA ASN A 127 14.47 -49.72 23.91
C ASN A 127 13.48 -48.93 24.79
N PRO A 128 13.82 -48.63 26.06
CA PRO A 128 12.94 -47.88 26.96
C PRO A 128 12.63 -46.45 26.51
N GLU A 129 13.58 -45.76 25.88
CA GLU A 129 13.41 -44.38 25.43
C GLU A 129 12.38 -44.29 24.29
N GLU A 130 12.52 -45.16 23.29
CA GLU A 130 11.58 -45.23 22.17
C GLU A 130 10.17 -45.64 22.62
N TRP A 131 10.06 -46.47 23.65
CA TRP A 131 8.78 -46.81 24.26
C TRP A 131 8.13 -45.60 24.96
N VAL A 132 8.89 -44.81 25.72
CA VAL A 132 8.36 -43.57 26.34
C VAL A 132 7.88 -42.59 25.28
N ASP A 133 8.65 -42.38 24.21
CA ASP A 133 8.25 -41.48 23.13
C ASP A 133 7.01 -41.98 22.38
N ARG A 134 6.86 -43.29 22.21
CA ARG A 134 5.61 -43.88 21.70
C ARG A 134 4.42 -43.52 22.58
N ILE A 135 4.51 -43.67 23.90
CA ILE A 135 3.40 -43.35 24.80
C ILE A 135 3.06 -41.86 24.77
N ARG A 136 4.07 -40.98 24.66
CA ARG A 136 3.86 -39.53 24.44
C ARG A 136 3.13 -39.24 23.14
N LEU A 137 3.53 -39.87 22.03
CA LEU A 137 2.83 -39.75 20.75
C LEU A 137 1.38 -40.26 20.85
N LYS A 138 1.16 -41.35 21.60
CA LYS A 138 -0.18 -41.88 21.85
C LYS A 138 -1.04 -40.90 22.66
N LEU A 139 -0.48 -40.28 23.70
CA LEU A 139 -1.14 -39.23 24.48
C LEU A 139 -1.54 -38.05 23.57
N ALA A 140 -0.61 -37.54 22.77
CA ALA A 140 -0.86 -36.45 21.85
C ALA A 140 -1.97 -36.78 20.83
N ASP A 141 -1.96 -37.99 20.26
CA ASP A 141 -2.98 -38.43 19.30
C ASP A 141 -4.38 -38.58 19.95
N GLU A 142 -4.46 -39.08 21.18
CA GLU A 142 -5.74 -39.19 21.89
C GLU A 142 -6.28 -37.82 22.32
N ILE A 143 -5.42 -36.91 22.79
CA ILE A 143 -5.79 -35.50 23.04
C ILE A 143 -6.33 -34.86 21.76
N ARG A 144 -5.64 -35.06 20.63
CA ARG A 144 -6.08 -34.57 19.32
C ARG A 144 -7.47 -35.06 18.98
N GLN A 145 -7.73 -36.36 19.08
CA GLN A 145 -8.99 -36.97 18.65
C GLN A 145 -10.17 -36.64 19.58
N GLN A 146 -9.94 -36.67 20.90
CA GLN A 146 -11.01 -36.57 21.90
C GLN A 146 -11.29 -35.14 22.36
N VAL A 147 -10.28 -34.25 22.29
CA VAL A 147 -10.37 -32.89 22.84
C VAL A 147 -10.25 -31.85 21.73
N VAL A 148 -9.14 -31.85 20.98
CA VAL A 148 -8.78 -30.72 20.09
C VAL A 148 -9.55 -30.71 18.77
N ALA A 149 -9.60 -31.83 18.04
CA ALA A 149 -10.25 -31.90 16.74
C ALA A 149 -11.77 -31.60 16.79
N PRO A 150 -12.54 -32.09 17.78
CA PRO A 150 -13.95 -31.70 17.93
C PRO A 150 -14.14 -30.19 18.16
N LEU A 151 -13.25 -29.56 18.93
CA LEU A 151 -13.27 -28.11 19.16
C LEU A 151 -12.98 -27.35 17.86
N LEU A 152 -11.94 -27.75 17.11
CA LEU A 152 -11.52 -27.06 15.88
C LEU A 152 -12.47 -27.29 14.71
N ALA A 153 -13.11 -28.46 14.59
CA ALA A 153 -14.05 -28.76 13.51
C ALA A 153 -15.23 -27.77 13.45
N LEU A 154 -15.65 -27.23 14.60
CA LEU A 154 -16.70 -26.22 14.70
C LEU A 154 -16.19 -24.80 14.42
N LEU A 155 -14.88 -24.59 14.51
CA LEU A 155 -14.20 -23.32 14.24
C LEU A 155 -13.76 -23.19 12.78
N ASP A 156 -13.71 -24.28 12.02
CA ASP A 156 -13.29 -24.31 10.62
C ASP A 156 -14.10 -23.31 9.76
N GLY A 157 -15.43 -23.26 9.92
CA GLY A 157 -16.27 -22.28 9.23
C GLY A 157 -16.00 -20.82 9.63
N PRO A 158 -16.11 -20.44 10.91
CA PRO A 158 -15.86 -19.06 11.36
C PRO A 158 -14.42 -18.57 11.14
N LEU A 159 -13.41 -19.44 11.31
CA LEU A 159 -12.01 -19.10 11.09
C LEU A 159 -11.68 -19.03 9.60
N SER A 160 -12.30 -19.87 8.77
CA SER A 160 -12.11 -19.81 7.31
C SER A 160 -12.55 -18.50 6.67
N GLN A 161 -13.53 -17.84 7.27
CA GLN A 161 -14.00 -16.52 6.82
C GLN A 161 -13.17 -15.35 7.39
N GLN A 162 -12.32 -15.58 8.39
CA GLN A 162 -11.63 -14.54 9.14
C GLN A 162 -10.10 -14.53 8.96
N SER A 163 -9.51 -15.62 8.49
CA SER A 163 -8.06 -15.83 8.44
C SER A 163 -7.48 -15.75 7.01
N TYR A 164 -6.34 -15.07 6.86
CA TYR A 164 -5.58 -14.96 5.61
C TYR A 164 -4.98 -16.29 5.14
N SER A 165 -4.66 -17.16 6.11
CA SER A 165 -4.25 -18.55 5.90
C SER A 165 -5.02 -19.43 6.88
N VAL A 166 -6.20 -19.87 6.46
CA VAL A 166 -7.11 -20.71 7.25
C VAL A 166 -6.44 -22.02 7.63
N HIS A 167 -5.78 -22.64 6.65
CA HIS A 167 -5.16 -23.95 6.82
C HIS A 167 -3.95 -23.91 7.75
N ASP A 168 -3.06 -22.91 7.63
CA ASP A 168 -1.91 -22.82 8.55
C ASP A 168 -2.38 -22.42 9.96
N SER A 169 -3.42 -21.59 10.08
CA SER A 169 -3.91 -21.12 11.38
C SER A 169 -4.58 -22.25 12.17
N ILE A 170 -5.40 -23.09 11.52
CA ILE A 170 -6.05 -24.22 12.18
C ILE A 170 -5.03 -25.32 12.50
N TYR A 171 -4.10 -25.61 11.58
CA TYR A 171 -3.05 -26.61 11.84
C TYR A 171 -2.10 -26.17 12.97
N SER A 172 -1.69 -24.90 12.99
CA SER A 172 -0.89 -24.34 14.09
C SER A 172 -1.66 -24.40 15.41
N ALA A 173 -2.95 -24.04 15.40
CA ALA A 173 -3.79 -24.09 16.59
C ALA A 173 -3.98 -25.52 17.12
N GLU A 174 -4.11 -26.51 16.22
CA GLU A 174 -4.19 -27.92 16.62
C GLU A 174 -2.93 -28.37 17.36
N ALA A 175 -1.76 -28.12 16.79
CA ALA A 175 -0.48 -28.48 17.39
C ALA A 175 -0.26 -27.77 18.74
N GLU A 176 -0.51 -26.46 18.80
CA GLU A 176 -0.36 -25.65 20.02
C GLU A 176 -1.32 -26.11 21.13
N LEU A 177 -2.58 -26.42 20.81
CA LEU A 177 -3.54 -26.92 21.79
C LEU A 177 -3.17 -28.31 22.32
N ILE A 178 -2.68 -29.22 21.46
CA ILE A 178 -2.19 -30.52 21.90
C ILE A 178 -1.01 -30.33 22.85
N GLU A 179 -0.05 -29.48 22.51
CA GLU A 179 1.12 -29.19 23.34
C GLU A 179 0.69 -28.60 24.69
N ILE A 180 -0.25 -27.63 24.71
CA ILE A 180 -0.74 -27.01 25.95
C ILE A 180 -1.35 -28.06 26.88
N VAL A 181 -2.24 -28.92 26.37
CA VAL A 181 -2.91 -29.94 27.19
C VAL A 181 -1.95 -31.05 27.61
N ALA A 182 -0.97 -31.40 26.77
CA ALA A 182 0.01 -32.45 27.06
C ALA A 182 1.16 -31.96 27.97
N ALA A 183 1.50 -30.67 27.97
CA ALA A 183 2.72 -30.13 28.57
C ALA A 183 2.92 -30.52 30.05
N ARG A 184 1.83 -30.51 30.84
CA ARG A 184 1.89 -30.88 32.27
C ARG A 184 2.25 -32.36 32.47
N LEU A 185 1.78 -33.23 31.57
CA LEU A 185 2.10 -34.66 31.59
C LEU A 185 3.47 -34.93 31.00
N ASP A 186 3.83 -34.32 29.88
CA ASP A 186 5.06 -34.61 29.15
C ASP A 186 6.33 -34.44 29.98
N ALA A 187 6.31 -33.51 30.94
CA ALA A 187 7.42 -33.27 31.86
C ALA A 187 7.64 -34.40 32.87
N ILE A 188 6.57 -35.10 33.28
CA ILE A 188 6.56 -36.06 34.40
C ILE A 188 6.44 -37.51 33.90
N LEU A 189 5.79 -37.70 32.75
CA LEU A 189 5.47 -39.01 32.18
C LEU A 189 6.69 -39.94 32.01
N PRO A 190 7.89 -39.49 31.55
CA PRO A 190 9.05 -40.38 31.44
C PRO A 190 9.48 -41.01 32.77
N GLU A 191 9.44 -40.25 33.86
CA GLU A 191 9.85 -40.73 35.18
C GLU A 191 8.87 -41.78 35.69
N VAL A 192 7.57 -41.51 35.56
CA VAL A 192 6.51 -42.43 35.99
C VAL A 192 6.48 -43.69 35.13
N LEU A 193 6.65 -43.58 33.81
CA LEU A 193 6.75 -44.73 32.91
C LEU A 193 8.00 -45.58 33.20
N SER A 194 9.13 -44.96 33.53
CA SER A 194 10.34 -45.68 33.91
C SER A 194 10.15 -46.47 35.21
N ARG A 195 9.46 -45.90 36.20
CA ARG A 195 9.10 -46.61 37.44
C ARG A 195 8.11 -47.72 37.18
N PHE A 196 7.07 -47.48 36.38
CA PHE A 196 6.12 -48.51 35.95
C PHE A 196 6.82 -49.68 35.24
N LEU A 197 7.82 -49.40 34.40
CA LEU A 197 8.62 -50.42 33.73
C LEU A 197 9.41 -51.26 34.74
N ALA A 198 10.01 -50.62 35.76
CA ALA A 198 10.85 -51.28 36.75
C ALA A 198 10.05 -52.09 37.80
N THR A 199 8.91 -51.57 38.27
CA THR A 199 8.12 -52.19 39.37
C THR A 199 6.94 -53.02 38.85
N GLY A 200 6.40 -52.67 37.68
CA GLY A 200 5.12 -53.20 37.19
C GLY A 200 3.90 -52.65 37.91
N GLU A 201 4.05 -51.71 38.85
CA GLU A 201 2.94 -51.10 39.59
C GLU A 201 2.35 -49.93 38.79
N ASN A 202 1.05 -49.99 38.51
CA ASN A 202 0.35 -49.04 37.64
C ASN A 202 -0.34 -47.87 38.36
N GLY A 203 -0.43 -47.90 39.69
CA GLY A 203 -1.17 -46.91 40.47
C GLY A 203 -0.69 -45.48 40.25
N GLU A 204 0.63 -45.27 40.21
CA GLU A 204 1.22 -43.94 40.01
C GLU A 204 0.92 -43.37 38.61
N LEU A 205 0.88 -44.22 37.59
CA LEU A 205 0.52 -43.79 36.23
C LEU A 205 -0.95 -43.38 36.14
N ILE A 206 -1.84 -44.13 36.79
CA ILE A 206 -3.28 -43.82 36.83
C ILE A 206 -3.50 -42.49 37.55
N GLU A 207 -2.91 -42.32 38.73
CA GLU A 207 -3.05 -41.09 39.53
C GLU A 207 -2.49 -39.86 38.79
N LEU A 208 -1.36 -40.01 38.08
CA LEU A 208 -0.81 -38.95 37.23
C LEU A 208 -1.79 -38.54 36.13
N LEU A 209 -2.32 -39.50 35.38
CA LEU A 209 -3.25 -39.25 34.29
C LEU A 209 -4.56 -38.62 34.77
N GLU A 210 -5.08 -39.04 35.92
CA GLU A 210 -6.31 -38.47 36.51
C GLU A 210 -6.11 -37.03 37.00
N SER A 211 -4.99 -36.77 37.68
CA SER A 211 -4.72 -35.45 38.27
C SER A 211 -4.32 -34.40 37.24
N HIS A 212 -3.61 -34.78 36.16
CA HIS A 212 -3.07 -33.82 35.19
C HIS A 212 -3.94 -33.68 33.93
N LEU A 213 -4.90 -34.59 33.69
CA LEU A 213 -5.95 -34.43 32.67
C LEU A 213 -7.31 -34.19 33.32
N ALA A 214 -7.39 -33.38 34.38
CA ALA A 214 -8.65 -33.04 35.03
C ALA A 214 -9.49 -32.08 34.17
N LEU A 215 -10.81 -32.27 34.14
CA LEU A 215 -11.71 -31.53 33.25
C LEU A 215 -11.64 -30.02 33.43
N ASP A 216 -11.62 -29.54 34.67
CA ASP A 216 -11.61 -28.11 34.94
C ASP A 216 -10.27 -27.46 34.56
N ASP A 217 -9.15 -28.17 34.74
CA ASP A 217 -7.83 -27.72 34.31
C ASP A 217 -7.74 -27.61 32.79
N VAL A 218 -8.11 -28.68 32.07
CA VAL A 218 -8.08 -28.70 30.60
C VAL A 218 -8.96 -27.60 30.03
N ARG A 219 -10.16 -27.40 30.58
CA ARG A 219 -11.05 -26.30 30.17
C ARG A 219 -10.41 -24.93 30.38
N ALA A 220 -9.79 -24.71 31.54
CA ALA A 220 -9.14 -23.44 31.85
C ALA A 220 -7.98 -23.13 30.89
N GLU A 221 -7.16 -24.14 30.57
CA GLU A 221 -6.02 -23.99 29.65
C GLU A 221 -6.45 -23.69 28.22
N VAL A 222 -7.42 -24.47 27.71
CA VAL A 222 -7.96 -24.25 26.36
C VAL A 222 -8.63 -22.88 26.25
N LEU A 223 -9.38 -22.45 27.27
CA LEU A 223 -9.97 -21.09 27.29
C LEU A 223 -8.88 -20.00 27.29
N SER A 224 -7.85 -20.15 28.12
CA SER A 224 -6.73 -19.20 28.21
C SER A 224 -5.98 -19.07 26.88
N TYR A 225 -5.87 -20.16 26.11
CA TYR A 225 -5.32 -20.12 24.75
C TYR A 225 -6.15 -19.22 23.84
N PHE A 226 -7.46 -19.48 23.75
CA PHE A 226 -8.35 -18.74 22.84
C PHE A 226 -8.61 -17.28 23.26
N GLU A 227 -8.40 -16.92 24.53
CA GLU A 227 -8.43 -15.52 24.97
C GLU A 227 -7.35 -14.67 24.29
N ASN A 228 -6.17 -15.28 24.03
CA ASN A 228 -5.02 -14.63 23.41
C ASN A 228 -4.85 -14.99 21.92
N PHE A 229 -5.72 -15.84 21.38
CA PHE A 229 -5.65 -16.29 20.00
C PHE A 229 -5.92 -15.16 19.01
N MET A 230 -5.05 -15.04 18.02
CA MET A 230 -5.13 -14.02 16.97
C MET A 230 -5.49 -14.65 15.63
N ALA A 231 -6.57 -14.16 15.01
CA ALA A 231 -7.14 -14.71 13.79
C ALA A 231 -6.37 -14.35 12.51
N ALA A 232 -5.62 -13.25 12.51
CA ALA A 232 -4.83 -12.80 11.37
C ALA A 232 -3.68 -11.86 11.80
N ASP A 233 -2.62 -11.83 11.00
CA ASP A 233 -1.47 -10.93 11.15
C ASP A 233 -1.43 -9.94 9.98
N ALA A 234 -1.42 -8.64 10.28
CA ALA A 234 -1.33 -7.59 9.28
C ALA A 234 0.00 -7.64 8.50
N PHE A 235 1.06 -8.20 9.10
CA PHE A 235 2.37 -8.38 8.46
C PHE A 235 2.28 -9.13 7.13
N LEU A 236 1.53 -10.24 7.12
CA LEU A 236 1.38 -11.06 5.92
C LEU A 236 0.61 -10.32 4.82
N GLU A 237 -0.45 -9.60 5.21
CA GLU A 237 -1.24 -8.80 4.26
C GLU A 237 -0.41 -7.66 3.65
N PHE A 238 0.38 -6.97 4.46
CA PHE A 238 1.21 -5.86 4.03
C PHE A 238 2.38 -6.33 3.16
N ARG A 239 3.00 -7.47 3.47
CA ARG A 239 4.06 -8.06 2.63
C ARG A 239 3.57 -8.26 1.19
N ASP A 240 2.34 -8.73 1.03
CA ASP A 240 1.80 -9.01 -0.29
C ASP A 240 1.42 -7.71 -1.04
N LEU A 241 0.98 -6.67 -0.31
CA LEU A 241 0.84 -5.31 -0.86
C LEU A 241 2.17 -4.70 -1.31
N ASP A 242 3.20 -4.80 -0.48
CA ASP A 242 4.53 -4.29 -0.77
C ASP A 242 5.16 -5.02 -1.97
N THR A 243 4.93 -6.33 -2.07
CA THR A 243 5.32 -7.13 -3.25
C THR A 243 4.60 -6.66 -4.51
N TYR A 244 3.29 -6.36 -4.42
CA TYR A 244 2.54 -5.81 -5.54
C TYR A 244 3.06 -4.42 -5.95
N ALA A 245 3.34 -3.54 -4.98
CA ALA A 245 3.89 -2.21 -5.24
C ALA A 245 5.26 -2.26 -5.93
N MET A 246 6.13 -3.23 -5.56
CA MET A 246 7.46 -3.35 -6.17
C MET A 246 7.45 -4.00 -7.56
N THR A 247 6.42 -4.77 -7.90
CA THR A 247 6.37 -5.50 -9.18
C THR A 247 5.74 -4.68 -10.31
N GLY A 248 4.92 -3.68 -9.99
CA GLY A 248 4.31 -2.79 -10.98
C GLY A 248 5.13 -1.54 -11.23
N GLU A 249 5.23 -1.15 -12.51
CA GLU A 249 5.83 0.12 -12.91
C GLU A 249 4.94 1.29 -12.46
N GLY A 250 5.57 2.33 -11.89
CA GLY A 250 4.85 3.54 -11.43
C GLY A 250 3.98 3.36 -10.18
N LEU A 251 3.95 2.17 -9.56
CA LEU A 251 3.14 1.94 -8.36
C LEU A 251 3.80 2.48 -7.09
N GLN A 252 2.98 3.04 -6.19
CA GLN A 252 3.39 3.54 -4.89
C GLN A 252 2.36 3.17 -3.81
N LEU A 253 2.82 3.01 -2.57
CA LEU A 253 1.99 2.79 -1.39
C LEU A 253 1.47 4.11 -0.83
N TYR A 254 0.22 4.11 -0.38
CA TYR A 254 -0.46 5.25 0.22
C TYR A 254 -1.28 4.83 1.44
N LEU A 255 -1.34 5.71 2.43
CA LEU A 255 -2.34 5.69 3.48
C LEU A 255 -3.56 6.46 2.97
N TYR A 256 -4.67 5.76 2.76
CA TYR A 256 -5.97 6.35 2.45
C TYR A 256 -6.71 6.69 3.73
N ILE A 257 -7.18 7.94 3.81
CA ILE A 257 -7.84 8.51 4.98
C ILE A 257 -9.27 8.87 4.61
N GLY A 258 -10.22 8.21 5.27
CA GLY A 258 -11.65 8.39 5.02
C GLY A 258 -12.11 7.74 3.73
N GLN A 259 -13.37 7.32 3.71
CA GLN A 259 -13.98 6.61 2.59
C GLN A 259 -15.33 7.22 2.23
N LEU A 260 -15.50 7.49 0.94
CA LEU A 260 -16.77 7.88 0.33
C LEU A 260 -17.27 6.74 -0.57
N LYS A 261 -18.45 6.19 -0.27
CA LYS A 261 -19.12 5.19 -1.10
C LYS A 261 -20.25 5.85 -1.91
N TYR A 262 -20.23 5.63 -3.22
CA TYR A 262 -21.25 6.07 -4.17
C TYR A 262 -21.31 5.08 -5.34
N GLY A 263 -22.52 4.74 -5.80
CA GLY A 263 -22.70 3.91 -7.00
C GLY A 263 -22.04 2.53 -6.95
N GLY A 264 -21.94 1.90 -5.77
CA GLY A 264 -21.25 0.61 -5.59
C GLY A 264 -19.72 0.70 -5.59
N HIS A 265 -19.15 1.89 -5.75
CA HIS A 265 -17.72 2.15 -5.66
C HIS A 265 -17.36 2.84 -4.35
N ALA A 266 -16.12 2.63 -3.92
CA ALA A 266 -15.53 3.28 -2.76
C ALA A 266 -14.34 4.12 -3.21
N TYR A 267 -14.27 5.35 -2.74
CA TYR A 267 -13.21 6.30 -3.04
C TYR A 267 -12.54 6.76 -1.74
N PRO A 268 -11.21 6.82 -1.67
CA PRO A 268 -10.55 7.49 -0.55
C PRO A 268 -10.84 8.98 -0.65
N LEU A 269 -11.09 9.65 0.49
CA LEU A 269 -11.23 11.11 0.51
C LEU A 269 -9.88 11.80 0.41
N PHE A 270 -8.93 11.32 1.19
CA PHE A 270 -7.57 11.81 1.21
C PHE A 270 -6.57 10.67 1.15
N TYR A 271 -5.34 10.98 0.77
CA TYR A 271 -4.27 10.01 0.73
C TYR A 271 -2.91 10.65 1.00
N VAL A 272 -2.02 9.87 1.59
CA VAL A 272 -0.66 10.28 1.96
C VAL A 272 0.31 9.20 1.48
N PRO A 273 1.37 9.53 0.73
CA PRO A 273 2.32 8.52 0.29
C PRO A 273 3.09 7.90 1.46
N ILE A 274 3.36 6.61 1.35
CA ILE A 274 4.14 5.82 2.30
C ILE A 274 5.47 5.45 1.63
N GLU A 275 6.59 5.78 2.28
CA GLU A 275 7.88 5.17 1.96
C GLU A 275 8.10 3.93 2.81
N VAL A 276 8.69 2.89 2.23
CA VAL A 276 8.91 1.61 2.89
C VAL A 276 10.39 1.28 2.88
N THR A 277 10.96 1.09 4.07
CA THR A 277 12.33 0.58 4.25
C THR A 277 12.25 -0.85 4.79
N ARG A 278 12.87 -1.79 4.07
CA ARG A 278 12.97 -3.20 4.47
C ARG A 278 14.20 -3.42 5.34
N GLY A 279 14.05 -4.16 6.43
CA GLY A 279 15.16 -4.59 7.30
C GLY A 279 15.01 -6.05 7.74
N ASP A 280 16.00 -6.56 8.50
CA ASP A 280 16.13 -7.99 8.86
C ASP A 280 14.98 -8.56 9.72
N GLY A 281 14.02 -7.75 10.16
CA GLY A 281 12.88 -8.17 10.98
C GLY A 281 11.53 -7.64 10.54
N GLY A 282 11.42 -7.00 9.37
CA GLY A 282 10.17 -6.45 8.86
C GLY A 282 10.34 -5.13 8.11
N TYR A 283 9.35 -4.26 8.21
CA TYR A 283 9.27 -3.00 7.50
C TYR A 283 9.26 -1.80 8.44
N THR A 284 9.80 -0.68 7.96
CA THR A 284 9.58 0.64 8.53
C THR A 284 8.84 1.46 7.50
N LEU A 285 7.61 1.88 7.83
CA LEU A 285 6.77 2.71 6.98
C LEU A 285 6.94 4.16 7.42
N THR A 286 7.20 5.07 6.49
CA THR A 286 7.35 6.50 6.75
C THR A 286 6.22 7.23 6.02
N LEU A 287 5.37 7.96 6.76
CA LEU A 287 4.39 8.85 6.13
C LEU A 287 5.08 10.11 5.62
N LEU A 288 4.87 10.46 4.35
CA LEU A 288 5.38 11.70 3.79
C LEU A 288 4.51 12.90 4.20
N ASN A 289 5.11 14.08 4.30
CA ASN A 289 4.46 15.30 4.78
C ASN A 289 3.58 16.01 3.73
N HIS A 290 3.02 15.28 2.76
CA HIS A 290 2.11 15.83 1.74
C HIS A 290 0.74 15.15 1.84
N LEU A 291 -0.29 15.93 2.14
CA LEU A 291 -1.68 15.48 2.15
C LEU A 291 -2.31 15.77 0.80
N TYR A 292 -2.83 14.73 0.16
CA TYR A 292 -3.57 14.88 -1.10
C TYR A 292 -5.06 14.63 -0.86
N ALA A 293 -5.90 15.47 -1.46
CA ALA A 293 -7.34 15.27 -1.54
C ALA A 293 -7.72 14.62 -2.86
N ASN A 294 -8.59 13.60 -2.81
CA ASN A 294 -9.19 13.00 -4.01
C ASN A 294 -10.32 13.87 -4.55
N LYS A 295 -9.99 15.11 -4.92
CA LYS A 295 -10.93 16.14 -5.40
C LYS A 295 -11.79 15.61 -6.54
N ARG A 296 -11.20 14.87 -7.49
CA ARG A 296 -11.92 14.21 -8.60
C ARG A 296 -13.08 13.33 -8.12
N ALA A 297 -12.88 12.52 -7.08
CA ALA A 297 -13.92 11.68 -6.50
C ALA A 297 -14.99 12.48 -5.75
N ILE A 298 -14.56 13.48 -4.99
CA ILE A 298 -15.47 14.34 -4.23
C ILE A 298 -16.39 15.11 -5.18
N ASP A 299 -15.81 15.76 -6.19
CA ASP A 299 -16.52 16.55 -7.19
C ASP A 299 -17.43 15.68 -8.06
N TYR A 300 -16.95 14.52 -8.52
CA TYR A 300 -17.76 13.57 -9.27
C TYR A 300 -19.03 13.17 -8.50
N VAL A 301 -18.89 12.81 -7.22
CA VAL A 301 -20.04 12.40 -6.39
C VAL A 301 -20.97 13.58 -6.11
N LEU A 302 -20.44 14.76 -5.80
CA LEU A 302 -21.26 15.96 -5.56
C LEU A 302 -22.03 16.39 -6.81
N GLN A 303 -21.41 16.32 -7.98
CA GLN A 303 -22.06 16.59 -9.25
C GLN A 303 -23.21 15.63 -9.49
N GLU A 304 -22.98 14.34 -9.34
CA GLU A 304 -23.98 13.29 -9.51
C GLU A 304 -25.18 13.44 -8.55
N LEU A 305 -24.91 13.85 -7.30
CA LEU A 305 -25.97 14.17 -6.34
C LEU A 305 -26.72 15.45 -6.71
N GLY A 306 -25.99 16.49 -7.12
CA GLY A 306 -26.55 17.79 -7.50
C GLY A 306 -27.45 17.69 -8.72
N GLU A 307 -27.07 16.91 -9.73
CA GLU A 307 -27.90 16.65 -10.91
C GLU A 307 -29.22 15.95 -10.55
N ARG A 308 -29.18 14.97 -9.63
CA ARG A 308 -30.40 14.29 -9.14
C ARG A 308 -31.30 15.20 -8.33
N GLN A 309 -30.74 16.17 -7.62
CA GLN A 309 -31.46 17.08 -6.73
C GLN A 309 -31.77 18.45 -7.36
N LEU A 310 -31.39 18.68 -8.62
CA LEU A 310 -31.47 19.98 -9.32
C LEU A 310 -30.82 21.12 -8.52
N ARG A 311 -29.72 20.83 -7.83
CA ARG A 311 -29.00 21.78 -6.97
C ARG A 311 -27.64 22.11 -7.59
N GLN A 312 -27.27 23.39 -7.56
CA GLN A 312 -25.89 23.78 -7.87
C GLN A 312 -24.98 23.25 -6.76
N TRP A 313 -23.91 22.57 -7.16
CA TRP A 313 -22.86 22.12 -6.26
C TRP A 313 -21.63 23.03 -6.41
N LEU A 314 -20.89 23.16 -5.32
CA LEU A 314 -19.60 23.83 -5.26
C LEU A 314 -18.61 22.83 -4.69
N SER A 315 -17.40 22.79 -5.25
CA SER A 315 -16.36 21.92 -4.70
C SER A 315 -16.00 22.40 -3.29
N PRO A 316 -16.05 21.53 -2.27
CA PRO A 316 -15.69 21.89 -0.90
C PRO A 316 -14.17 21.99 -0.69
N ILE A 317 -13.38 21.52 -1.67
CA ILE A 317 -11.92 21.47 -1.63
C ILE A 317 -11.38 22.24 -2.83
N THR A 318 -10.64 23.32 -2.57
CA THR A 318 -10.04 24.13 -3.63
C THR A 318 -8.75 23.51 -4.15
N ASP A 319 -7.85 23.18 -3.22
CA ASP A 319 -6.50 22.72 -3.52
C ASP A 319 -6.40 21.20 -3.33
N ARG A 320 -5.82 20.52 -4.31
CA ARG A 320 -5.63 19.06 -4.29
C ARG A 320 -4.52 18.67 -3.32
N ILE A 321 -3.49 19.48 -3.17
CA ILE A 321 -2.36 19.26 -2.26
C ILE A 321 -2.45 20.23 -1.10
N THR A 322 -2.28 19.71 0.11
CA THR A 322 -2.07 20.48 1.32
C THR A 322 -0.69 20.13 1.87
N TYR A 323 0.22 21.11 1.82
CA TYR A 323 1.51 21.05 2.48
C TYR A 323 1.32 21.37 3.96
N LEU A 324 1.84 20.52 4.84
CA LEU A 324 1.75 20.73 6.28
C LEU A 324 2.60 21.94 6.68
N ALA A 325 2.01 22.87 7.43
CA ALA A 325 2.76 23.98 8.01
C ALA A 325 3.72 23.50 9.11
N GLU A 326 4.72 24.31 9.45
CA GLU A 326 5.62 24.02 10.58
C GLU A 326 4.82 23.88 11.89
N GLY A 327 5.06 22.81 12.63
CA GLY A 327 4.28 22.43 13.80
C GLY A 327 2.84 21.99 13.51
N GLU A 328 2.40 21.76 12.27
CA GLU A 328 1.08 21.18 11.97
C GLU A 328 1.18 19.64 11.92
N SER A 329 0.14 18.95 12.38
CA SER A 329 0.04 17.50 12.21
C SER A 329 -0.85 17.15 11.01
N LEU A 330 -0.66 15.97 10.44
CA LEU A 330 -1.51 15.46 9.36
C LEU A 330 -2.99 15.37 9.78
N ALA A 331 -3.24 15.02 11.05
CA ALA A 331 -4.57 15.00 11.64
C ALA A 331 -5.20 16.40 11.70
N ASP A 332 -4.42 17.42 12.10
CA ASP A 332 -4.87 18.81 12.16
C ASP A 332 -5.28 19.33 10.76
N ALA A 333 -4.52 18.96 9.72
CA ALA A 333 -4.79 19.36 8.34
C ALA A 333 -6.02 18.65 7.73
N VAL A 334 -6.18 17.34 7.96
CA VAL A 334 -7.23 16.53 7.32
C VAL A 334 -8.62 16.73 7.95
N GLN A 335 -8.69 16.98 9.26
CA GLN A 335 -9.95 17.15 9.99
C GLN A 335 -10.87 18.27 9.47
N PRO A 336 -10.41 19.52 9.27
CA PRO A 336 -11.25 20.59 8.76
C PRO A 336 -11.71 20.32 7.32
N LEU A 337 -10.86 19.72 6.49
CA LEU A 337 -11.21 19.33 5.12
C LEU A 337 -12.29 18.24 5.12
N PHE A 338 -12.17 17.22 5.98
CA PHE A 338 -13.18 16.19 6.15
C PHE A 338 -14.53 16.79 6.57
N ARG A 339 -14.53 17.73 7.54
CA ARG A 339 -15.76 18.43 7.96
C ARG A 339 -16.41 19.22 6.82
N LYS A 340 -15.62 19.91 5.97
CA LYS A 340 -16.14 20.60 4.77
C LYS A 340 -16.84 19.62 3.82
N ILE A 341 -16.23 18.46 3.56
CA ILE A 341 -16.81 17.42 2.70
C ILE A 341 -18.09 16.84 3.32
N ALA A 342 -18.08 16.52 4.61
CA ALA A 342 -19.25 16.00 5.32
C ALA A 342 -20.42 17.00 5.25
N ASN A 343 -20.16 18.29 5.43
CA ASN A 343 -21.17 19.34 5.28
C ASN A 343 -21.71 19.42 3.85
N ALA A 344 -20.85 19.33 2.82
CA ALA A 344 -21.25 19.37 1.42
C ALA A 344 -22.11 18.16 1.00
N LEU A 345 -21.94 17.03 1.70
CA LEU A 345 -22.73 15.80 1.50
C LEU A 345 -23.98 15.73 2.40
N ASP A 346 -24.34 16.81 3.10
CA ASP A 346 -25.43 16.87 4.08
C ASP A 346 -25.30 15.83 5.23
N LEU A 347 -24.05 15.49 5.59
CA LEU A 347 -23.68 14.59 6.70
C LEU A 347 -22.97 15.33 7.85
N GLY A 348 -22.95 16.67 7.79
CA GLY A 348 -22.37 17.53 8.82
C GLY A 348 -22.90 17.24 10.22
N GLY A 349 -22.01 17.14 11.20
CA GLY A 349 -22.36 16.86 12.60
C GLY A 349 -22.76 15.41 12.90
N GLN A 350 -22.89 14.54 11.88
CA GLN A 350 -23.18 13.12 12.06
C GLN A 350 -21.91 12.26 12.12
N ILE A 351 -20.81 12.75 11.55
CA ILE A 351 -19.53 12.05 11.44
C ILE A 351 -18.37 13.02 11.60
N GLU A 352 -17.34 12.55 12.29
CA GLU A 352 -16.14 13.31 12.57
C GLU A 352 -14.89 12.43 12.47
N LEU A 353 -13.89 12.92 11.74
CA LEU A 353 -12.64 12.23 11.52
C LEU A 353 -11.71 12.42 12.72
N GLN A 354 -11.75 11.50 13.68
CA GLN A 354 -11.01 11.61 14.93
C GLN A 354 -10.38 10.28 15.36
N PRO A 355 -9.36 10.30 16.25
CA PRO A 355 -8.80 9.08 16.81
C PRO A 355 -9.87 8.25 17.52
N GLY A 356 -9.87 6.94 17.28
CA GLY A 356 -10.81 6.02 17.89
C GLY A 356 -11.38 5.00 16.90
N PRO A 357 -12.49 4.33 17.25
CA PRO A 357 -13.21 3.41 16.37
C PRO A 357 -13.68 4.08 15.09
N ILE A 358 -13.90 3.29 14.03
CA ILE A 358 -14.51 3.82 12.80
C ILE A 358 -15.91 4.36 13.13
N SER A 359 -16.23 5.53 12.58
CA SER A 359 -17.59 6.04 12.50
C SER A 359 -18.04 6.11 11.05
N GLU A 360 -19.34 5.94 10.84
CA GLU A 360 -19.97 5.97 9.52
C GLU A 360 -21.25 6.81 9.58
N ALA A 361 -21.51 7.57 8.52
CA ALA A 361 -22.75 8.29 8.32
C ALA A 361 -23.19 8.14 6.87
N SER A 362 -24.49 8.11 6.62
CA SER A 362 -25.02 7.92 5.28
C SER A 362 -26.36 8.60 5.10
N ASN A 363 -26.65 8.95 3.85
CA ASN A 363 -27.96 9.39 3.39
C ASN A 363 -28.41 8.48 2.22
N THR A 364 -29.49 8.86 1.53
CA THR A 364 -30.04 8.07 0.42
C THR A 364 -29.12 7.97 -0.79
N GLY A 365 -28.12 8.85 -0.92
CA GLY A 365 -27.23 8.92 -2.08
C GLY A 365 -25.81 8.43 -1.80
N VAL A 366 -25.29 8.63 -0.59
CA VAL A 366 -23.88 8.39 -0.25
C VAL A 366 -23.69 7.83 1.14
N HIS A 367 -22.54 7.20 1.34
CA HIS A 367 -22.07 6.76 2.64
C HIS A 367 -20.63 7.21 2.87
N LEU A 368 -20.39 7.82 4.02
CA LEU A 368 -19.12 8.36 4.46
C LEU A 368 -18.62 7.59 5.68
N SER A 369 -17.33 7.28 5.73
CA SER A 369 -16.69 6.52 6.81
C SER A 369 -15.32 7.11 7.14
N THR A 370 -14.91 7.02 8.41
CA THR A 370 -13.56 7.42 8.86
C THR A 370 -12.51 6.33 8.68
N ALA A 371 -12.85 5.23 8.00
CA ALA A 371 -11.97 4.09 7.79
C ALA A 371 -10.65 4.47 7.10
N LEU A 372 -9.56 3.91 7.61
CA LEU A 372 -8.22 4.00 7.03
C LEU A 372 -7.91 2.74 6.21
N HIS A 373 -7.17 2.90 5.11
CA HIS A 373 -6.68 1.80 4.30
C HIS A 373 -5.22 2.03 3.92
N ILE A 374 -4.43 0.97 3.79
CA ILE A 374 -3.13 1.04 3.10
C ILE A 374 -3.36 0.47 1.71
N ALA A 375 -3.01 1.21 0.67
CA ALA A 375 -3.34 0.87 -0.71
C ALA A 375 -2.20 1.20 -1.67
N VAL A 376 -2.12 0.45 -2.76
CA VAL A 376 -1.19 0.68 -3.88
C VAL A 376 -1.93 1.41 -4.99
N PHE A 377 -1.30 2.44 -5.55
CA PHE A 377 -1.85 3.18 -6.69
C PHE A 377 -0.73 3.73 -7.59
N ASP A 378 -1.07 4.03 -8.84
CA ASP A 378 -0.16 4.58 -9.85
C ASP A 378 0.17 6.06 -9.59
N ARG A 379 1.46 6.37 -9.46
CA ARG A 379 2.02 7.71 -9.22
C ARG A 379 2.04 8.58 -10.48
N SER A 380 2.02 8.00 -11.68
CA SER A 380 2.18 8.74 -12.95
C SER A 380 1.08 9.78 -13.16
N ASP A 381 -0.16 9.46 -12.75
CA ASP A 381 -1.30 10.39 -12.77
C ASP A 381 -1.07 11.62 -11.85
N GLU A 382 -0.17 11.56 -10.86
CA GLU A 382 0.08 12.64 -9.89
C GLU A 382 1.20 13.59 -10.32
N ALA A 383 2.28 13.07 -10.89
CA ALA A 383 3.51 13.83 -11.12
C ALA A 383 3.27 15.08 -11.99
N LEU A 384 2.54 14.92 -13.10
CA LEU A 384 2.21 16.03 -13.99
C LEU A 384 1.31 17.07 -13.32
N LEU A 385 0.32 16.63 -12.55
CA LEU A 385 -0.58 17.54 -11.84
C LEU A 385 0.18 18.35 -10.78
N ASN A 386 1.13 17.71 -10.07
CA ASN A 386 1.99 18.38 -9.09
C ASN A 386 2.83 19.48 -9.75
N ASP A 387 3.41 19.21 -10.92
CA ASP A 387 4.27 20.17 -11.64
C ASP A 387 3.48 21.44 -12.01
N TYR A 388 2.25 21.29 -12.52
CA TYR A 388 1.40 22.44 -12.85
C TYR A 388 0.96 23.22 -11.61
N GLU A 389 0.61 22.55 -10.52
CA GLU A 389 0.23 23.19 -9.25
C GLU A 389 1.41 23.97 -8.64
N GLU A 390 2.61 23.41 -8.68
CA GLU A 390 3.84 24.06 -8.24
C GLU A 390 4.14 25.30 -9.09
N MET A 391 4.05 25.20 -10.43
CA MET A 391 4.22 26.34 -11.33
C MET A 391 3.23 27.47 -11.01
N ILE A 392 1.95 27.14 -10.79
CA ILE A 392 0.91 28.14 -10.44
C ILE A 392 1.22 28.79 -9.09
N THR A 393 1.70 28.01 -8.12
CA THR A 393 2.05 28.50 -6.78
C THR A 393 3.24 29.45 -6.84
N GLN A 394 4.34 29.06 -7.49
CA GLN A 394 5.51 29.91 -7.74
C GLN A 394 5.11 31.22 -8.42
N ALA A 395 4.19 31.15 -9.40
CA ALA A 395 3.68 32.34 -10.07
C ALA A 395 2.92 33.27 -9.13
N ARG A 396 2.04 32.72 -8.28
CA ARG A 396 1.26 33.52 -7.34
C ARG A 396 2.13 34.16 -6.26
N LEU A 397 3.19 33.47 -5.84
CA LEU A 397 4.12 33.91 -4.78
C LEU A 397 5.30 34.75 -5.29
N ASP A 398 5.42 34.97 -6.61
CA ASP A 398 6.57 35.65 -7.23
C ASP A 398 7.92 34.97 -6.93
N GLU A 399 7.91 33.65 -6.82
CA GLU A 399 9.12 32.87 -6.58
C GLU A 399 9.84 32.54 -7.91
N PRO A 400 11.18 32.69 -7.97
CA PRO A 400 11.96 32.31 -9.13
C PRO A 400 11.93 30.79 -9.30
N GLY A 401 11.71 30.31 -10.53
CA GLY A 401 11.55 28.88 -10.77
C GLY A 401 11.07 28.52 -12.18
N VAL A 402 10.38 27.40 -12.29
CA VAL A 402 9.89 26.85 -13.57
C VAL A 402 8.93 27.82 -14.28
N MET A 403 8.23 28.64 -13.50
CA MET A 403 7.31 29.64 -14.04
C MET A 403 8.03 30.72 -14.89
N GLU A 404 9.27 31.11 -14.60
CA GLU A 404 10.00 32.08 -15.44
C GLU A 404 10.28 31.53 -16.84
N LEU A 405 10.71 30.26 -16.92
CA LEU A 405 10.92 29.55 -18.17
C LEU A 405 9.61 29.48 -18.96
N PHE A 406 8.52 29.12 -18.29
CA PHE A 406 7.21 28.99 -18.91
C PHE A 406 6.66 30.33 -19.40
N GLN A 407 6.81 31.41 -18.62
CA GLN A 407 6.48 32.76 -19.06
C GLN A 407 7.28 33.17 -20.30
N GLY A 408 8.55 32.78 -20.38
CA GLY A 408 9.38 32.98 -21.58
C GLY A 408 8.82 32.26 -22.80
N ILE A 409 8.38 31.01 -22.65
CA ILE A 409 7.77 30.23 -23.73
C ILE A 409 6.44 30.86 -24.16
N VAL A 410 5.49 31.05 -23.23
CA VAL A 410 4.17 31.65 -23.50
C VAL A 410 4.33 33.05 -24.10
N GLY A 411 5.22 33.85 -23.54
CA GLY A 411 5.55 35.19 -24.02
C GLY A 411 6.07 35.18 -25.46
N SER A 412 7.04 34.32 -25.78
CA SER A 412 7.58 34.24 -27.14
C SER A 412 6.56 33.77 -28.17
N VAL A 413 5.69 32.81 -27.82
CA VAL A 413 4.63 32.30 -28.71
C VAL A 413 3.54 33.36 -28.97
N LEU A 414 3.19 34.16 -27.96
CA LEU A 414 2.10 35.12 -28.07
C LEU A 414 2.54 36.49 -28.60
N THR A 415 3.78 36.91 -28.32
CA THR A 415 4.21 38.29 -28.54
C THR A 415 5.13 38.50 -29.74
N GLU A 416 5.79 37.45 -30.24
CA GLU A 416 6.80 37.55 -31.28
C GLU A 416 6.52 36.56 -32.42
N ASN A 417 6.80 36.98 -33.67
CA ASN A 417 6.84 36.03 -34.78
C ASN A 417 8.15 35.23 -34.69
N PRO A 418 8.12 33.91 -34.91
CA PRO A 418 9.33 33.09 -34.90
C PRO A 418 10.28 33.59 -35.99
N LYS A 419 11.53 33.85 -35.61
CA LYS A 419 12.58 34.16 -36.57
C LYS A 419 13.10 32.87 -37.18
N SER A 420 13.05 32.78 -38.51
CA SER A 420 13.60 31.63 -39.21
C SER A 420 15.13 31.69 -39.20
N ILE A 421 15.74 30.74 -38.50
CA ILE A 421 17.21 30.55 -38.46
C ILE A 421 17.73 29.72 -39.64
N MET A 422 16.84 29.08 -40.41
CA MET A 422 17.18 28.18 -41.52
C MET A 422 18.10 28.82 -42.58
N PRO A 423 17.86 30.06 -43.05
CA PRO A 423 18.72 30.66 -44.07
C PRO A 423 20.17 30.84 -43.62
N GLU A 424 20.37 31.16 -42.35
CA GLU A 424 21.71 31.32 -41.78
C GLU A 424 22.41 29.97 -41.62
N ILE A 425 21.69 28.94 -41.21
CA ILE A 425 22.22 27.57 -41.09
C ILE A 425 22.60 27.01 -42.47
N ASP A 426 21.75 27.21 -43.47
CA ASP A 426 22.03 26.77 -44.85
C ASP A 426 23.25 27.51 -45.42
N ALA A 427 23.34 28.83 -45.23
CA ALA A 427 24.50 29.60 -45.66
C ALA A 427 25.79 29.16 -44.94
N GLN A 428 25.71 28.85 -43.64
CA GLN A 428 26.84 28.30 -42.89
C GLN A 428 27.30 26.96 -43.46
N TRP A 429 26.38 26.06 -43.79
CA TRP A 429 26.70 24.79 -44.42
C TRP A 429 27.33 24.98 -45.81
N ASP A 430 26.71 25.82 -46.65
CA ASP A 430 27.16 26.08 -48.01
C ASP A 430 28.54 26.74 -48.08
N SER A 431 28.92 27.49 -47.04
CA SER A 431 30.24 28.10 -46.93
C SER A 431 31.36 27.13 -46.53
N ARG A 432 31.04 25.92 -46.03
CA ARG A 432 32.05 24.94 -45.62
C ARG A 432 32.77 24.33 -46.81
N SER A 433 34.09 24.14 -46.67
CA SER A 433 34.90 23.44 -47.68
C SER A 433 34.50 21.97 -47.78
N ILE A 434 34.82 21.32 -48.91
CA ILE A 434 34.55 19.87 -49.10
C ILE A 434 35.21 19.04 -47.99
N VAL A 435 36.39 19.43 -47.53
CA VAL A 435 37.11 18.72 -46.46
C VAL A 435 36.35 18.84 -45.14
N ASP A 436 35.85 20.03 -44.79
CA ASP A 436 35.11 20.29 -43.55
C ASP A 436 33.68 19.69 -43.56
N ARG A 437 33.18 19.34 -44.74
CA ARG A 437 31.92 18.58 -44.89
C ARG A 437 32.12 17.08 -44.76
N VAL A 438 33.35 16.58 -44.94
CA VAL A 438 33.70 15.15 -44.85
C VAL A 438 34.28 14.79 -43.49
N VAL A 439 35.05 15.69 -42.88
CA VAL A 439 35.66 15.51 -41.56
C VAL A 439 34.88 16.34 -40.55
N ILE A 440 33.97 15.68 -39.83
CA ILE A 440 33.12 16.31 -38.83
C ILE A 440 33.66 15.91 -37.44
N ASP A 441 33.83 16.90 -36.57
CA ASP A 441 34.23 16.69 -35.18
C ASP A 441 33.02 16.19 -34.36
N SER A 442 32.66 14.94 -34.59
CA SER A 442 31.56 14.23 -33.95
C SER A 442 31.99 12.77 -33.72
N PRO A 443 31.68 12.17 -32.55
CA PRO A 443 32.03 10.78 -32.27
C PRO A 443 31.14 9.79 -33.03
N VAL A 444 30.10 10.28 -33.72
CA VAL A 444 29.21 9.52 -34.59
C VAL A 444 29.18 10.12 -36.00
N PRO A 445 29.02 9.29 -37.06
CA PRO A 445 28.95 9.78 -38.44
C PRO A 445 27.64 10.54 -38.66
N LEU A 446 27.69 11.74 -39.26
CA LEU A 446 26.51 12.59 -39.46
C LEU A 446 26.29 12.91 -40.93
N ASN A 447 25.01 13.00 -41.33
CA ASN A 447 24.61 13.54 -42.62
C ASN A 447 24.41 15.07 -42.54
N GLU A 448 24.18 15.71 -43.70
CA GLU A 448 23.95 17.15 -43.81
C GLU A 448 22.86 17.66 -42.86
N GLU A 449 21.69 17.02 -42.83
CA GLU A 449 20.55 17.44 -42.00
C GLU A 449 20.88 17.36 -40.50
N GLN A 450 21.56 16.30 -40.06
CA GLN A 450 21.98 16.15 -38.67
C GLN A 450 22.99 17.22 -38.25
N ILE A 451 23.89 17.62 -39.16
CA ILE A 451 24.84 18.71 -38.90
C ILE A 451 24.11 20.05 -38.82
N LYS A 452 23.14 20.29 -39.71
CA LYS A 452 22.27 21.47 -39.66
C LYS A 452 21.50 21.54 -38.35
N ILE A 453 21.00 20.41 -37.84
CA ILE A 453 20.36 20.32 -36.51
C ILE A 453 21.33 20.69 -35.39
N LEU A 454 22.56 20.16 -35.39
CA LEU A 454 23.57 20.53 -34.38
C LEU A 454 23.92 22.02 -34.43
N ASN A 455 24.00 22.61 -35.62
CA ASN A 455 24.23 24.05 -35.78
C ASN A 455 23.01 24.86 -35.30
N ALA A 456 21.79 24.39 -35.58
CA ALA A 456 20.55 25.02 -35.11
C ALA A 456 20.51 25.08 -33.57
N ILE A 457 20.87 23.99 -32.89
CA ILE A 457 20.89 23.90 -31.41
C ILE A 457 21.89 24.89 -30.80
N GLN A 458 22.94 25.23 -31.52
CA GLN A 458 23.95 26.20 -31.10
C GLN A 458 23.58 27.64 -31.48
N HIS A 459 22.56 27.84 -32.30
CA HIS A 459 22.14 29.15 -32.76
C HIS A 459 21.54 29.94 -31.59
N PRO A 460 21.95 31.21 -31.34
CA PRO A 460 21.43 32.01 -30.23
C PRO A 460 19.90 32.19 -30.22
N ASP A 461 19.31 32.26 -31.42
CA ASP A 461 17.85 32.34 -31.62
C ASP A 461 17.16 30.96 -31.71
N GLY A 462 17.91 29.86 -31.69
CA GLY A 462 17.43 28.47 -31.80
C GLY A 462 16.90 27.88 -30.49
N ARG A 463 16.02 28.59 -29.80
CA ARG A 463 15.52 28.19 -28.46
C ARG A 463 14.66 26.93 -28.46
N ILE A 464 13.85 26.74 -29.50
CA ILE A 464 12.98 25.56 -29.69
C ILE A 464 13.16 25.08 -31.12
N ILE A 465 13.55 23.82 -31.30
CA ILE A 465 13.81 23.23 -32.61
C ILE A 465 12.93 21.98 -32.74
N VAL A 466 12.07 21.97 -33.76
CA VAL A 466 11.19 20.85 -34.07
C VAL A 466 11.78 20.08 -35.23
N VAL A 467 12.10 18.81 -35.01
CA VAL A 467 12.67 17.91 -36.03
C VAL A 467 11.64 16.86 -36.44
N GLU A 468 11.16 16.94 -37.66
CA GLU A 468 10.23 15.98 -38.24
C GLU A 468 10.93 15.09 -39.28
N GLY A 469 10.45 13.86 -39.43
CA GLY A 469 11.03 12.91 -40.39
C GLY A 469 10.25 11.60 -40.47
N PRO A 470 10.22 10.92 -41.62
CA PRO A 470 9.68 9.57 -41.73
C PRO A 470 10.38 8.55 -40.79
N PRO A 471 9.76 7.38 -40.52
CA PRO A 471 10.44 6.29 -39.83
C PRO A 471 11.72 5.89 -40.56
N GLY A 472 12.80 5.62 -39.82
CA GLY A 472 14.09 5.19 -40.39
C GLY A 472 15.04 6.29 -40.85
N THR A 473 14.70 7.58 -40.72
CA THR A 473 15.60 8.69 -41.11
C THR A 473 16.67 9.05 -40.08
N GLY A 474 16.98 8.15 -39.15
CA GLY A 474 18.06 8.36 -38.18
C GLY A 474 17.75 9.36 -37.06
N LYS A 475 16.50 9.48 -36.61
CA LYS A 475 16.14 10.37 -35.47
C LYS A 475 16.86 9.96 -34.18
N SER A 476 16.86 8.67 -33.84
CA SER A 476 17.60 8.16 -32.68
C SER A 476 19.09 8.46 -32.78
N HIS A 477 19.66 8.31 -34.00
CA HIS A 477 21.04 8.68 -34.28
C HIS A 477 21.31 10.18 -34.10
N THR A 478 20.33 11.03 -34.44
CA THR A 478 20.38 12.48 -34.22
C THR A 478 20.39 12.81 -32.73
N ILE A 479 19.59 12.11 -31.91
CA ILE A 479 19.58 12.27 -30.46
C ILE A 479 20.95 11.90 -29.86
N THR A 480 21.54 10.78 -30.28
CA THR A 480 22.90 10.39 -29.87
C THR A 480 23.93 11.44 -30.25
N ALA A 481 23.83 12.01 -31.46
CA ALA A 481 24.72 13.08 -31.92
C ALA A 481 24.64 14.34 -31.04
N ILE A 482 23.42 14.74 -30.67
CA ILE A 482 23.18 15.89 -29.79
C ILE A 482 23.78 15.63 -28.40
N ALA A 483 23.53 14.46 -27.83
CA ALA A 483 24.08 14.09 -26.52
C ALA A 483 25.61 14.11 -26.52
N ALA A 484 26.22 13.59 -27.58
CA ALA A 484 27.65 13.53 -27.72
C ALA A 484 28.28 14.93 -27.95
N ASP A 485 27.63 15.80 -28.73
CA ASP A 485 28.05 17.20 -28.90
C ASP A 485 27.98 17.97 -27.57
N CYS A 486 26.93 17.74 -26.76
CA CYS A 486 26.83 18.30 -25.42
C CYS A 486 27.98 17.81 -24.52
N ALA A 487 28.27 16.50 -24.51
CA ALA A 487 29.34 15.92 -23.73
C ALA A 487 30.72 16.46 -24.13
N LEU A 488 31.02 16.54 -25.44
CA LEU A 488 32.26 17.11 -25.97
C LEU A 488 32.45 18.58 -25.57
N LYS A 489 31.35 19.33 -25.44
CA LYS A 489 31.36 20.75 -25.05
C LYS A 489 31.23 20.98 -23.54
N GLY A 490 31.23 19.92 -22.73
CA GLY A 490 31.07 20.00 -21.29
C GLY A 490 29.72 20.56 -20.84
N LYS A 491 28.67 20.37 -21.63
CA LYS A 491 27.28 20.77 -21.33
C LYS A 491 26.47 19.57 -20.82
N SER A 492 25.50 19.83 -19.96
CA SER A 492 24.50 18.83 -19.56
C SER A 492 23.37 18.74 -20.60
N CYS A 493 22.86 17.53 -20.82
CA CYS A 493 21.73 17.24 -21.70
C CYS A 493 20.76 16.29 -21.00
N LEU A 494 19.46 16.60 -21.03
CA LEU A 494 18.39 15.74 -20.53
C LEU A 494 17.63 15.17 -21.73
N ILE A 495 17.56 13.84 -21.84
CA ILE A 495 16.83 13.14 -22.90
C ILE A 495 15.57 12.54 -22.30
N LEU A 496 14.42 12.82 -22.92
CA LEU A 496 13.11 12.32 -22.52
C LEU A 496 12.47 11.51 -23.67
N SER A 497 11.78 10.44 -23.35
CA SER A 497 11.06 9.58 -24.32
C SER A 497 9.91 8.85 -23.64
N ASP A 498 8.76 8.75 -24.31
CA ASP A 498 7.62 7.95 -23.86
C ASP A 498 7.85 6.43 -24.00
N LYS A 499 8.92 6.01 -24.69
CA LYS A 499 9.27 4.60 -24.90
C LYS A 499 10.70 4.32 -24.46
N THR A 500 10.86 3.32 -23.59
CA THR A 500 12.14 2.83 -23.05
C THR A 500 13.09 2.32 -24.15
N GLU A 501 12.55 1.76 -25.23
CA GLU A 501 13.33 1.28 -26.39
C GLU A 501 14.22 2.38 -27.00
N VAL A 502 13.76 3.63 -27.02
CA VAL A 502 14.50 4.77 -27.60
C VAL A 502 15.67 5.19 -26.71
N LEU A 503 15.54 5.07 -25.39
CA LEU A 503 16.59 5.38 -24.42
C LEU A 503 17.70 4.31 -24.43
N SER A 504 17.33 3.04 -24.63
CA SER A 504 18.30 1.94 -24.73
C SER A 504 19.23 2.04 -25.95
N CYS A 505 18.78 2.72 -27.01
CA CYS A 505 19.60 2.96 -28.21
C CYS A 505 20.64 4.07 -28.02
N THR A 506 20.51 4.91 -26.99
CA THR A 506 21.41 6.04 -26.72
C THR A 506 22.52 5.74 -25.71
N GLU A 507 22.45 4.61 -25.00
CA GLU A 507 23.46 4.18 -24.01
C GLU A 507 24.63 3.36 -24.59
N LYS A 508 24.57 2.97 -25.87
CA LYS A 508 25.65 2.26 -26.58
C LYS A 508 26.56 3.24 -27.30
#